data_AF-A0A9P7IIV7-F1
#
_entry.id   AF-A0A9P7IIV7-F1
#
_cell.length_a   1.000
_cell.length_b   1.000
_cell.length_c   1.000
_cell.angle_alpha   90.00
_cell.angle_beta   90.00
_cell.angle_gamma   90.00
#
_symmetry.space_group_name_H-M   'P 1'
#
loop_
_entity.id
_entity.type
_entity.pdbx_description
1 polymer ?
#
loop_
_entity_poly.entity_id
_entity_poly.type
_entity_poly.pdbx_seq_one_letter_code
_entity_poly.pdbx_strand_id
1 'polypeptide(L)'
;MESKSLPQPLPRLIPADQVISTMKSIFKQYQAVRDGIILDVNPQTATFGNVFQPLINIDNSTQGDIGIIAMLRYASPDQASRQASEEACTLINEDQAAFTARSDFWCLIKAVKEGSDESSLHFEARKYLNKMFLEFEQFGHSTLQPEQIKQYLERRNRIDSMRRQYNQRIREDSGGLWFSLDHLEGVPQHDIDRFEKHPENHDMRFVRFSVADSLTAYRSASKPATRKRMYICDANNLSQNAELFKQIVLERDLNARLLGYESHAAYRLRKRLMKTPDRVEEFLTDLETRLLARGKRDMKSLVELKKQHEAENSTDEGFDGNSMFPWDYWYYARMAQQRRHVNQDRMAEYFPLQHVIKVMLEMFSEFLKVQFCPISPDQLKGYIWHQDVQAWAVWEDGGASKGQFIGYLYMDLLSRDNKYKGNQNVNLQCVSASDGKVSGTHFC
;
A
#
# COMPACT_ATOMS: atom_id res chain seq x y z
N MET A 1 -4.39 -35.01 20.88
CA MET A 1 -4.83 -33.76 21.55
C MET A 1 -6.21 -33.46 21.01
N GLU A 2 -7.21 -33.42 21.88
CA GLU A 2 -8.61 -33.18 21.50
C GLU A 2 -8.73 -31.92 20.65
N SER A 3 -9.41 -32.05 19.51
CA SER A 3 -9.76 -30.96 18.61
C SER A 3 -10.64 -29.97 19.38
N LYS A 4 -10.02 -28.96 20.00
CA LYS A 4 -10.76 -27.82 20.55
C LYS A 4 -11.40 -27.10 19.37
N SER A 5 -12.72 -26.97 19.40
CA SER A 5 -13.49 -26.18 18.44
C SER A 5 -12.94 -24.75 18.39
N LEU A 6 -12.84 -24.20 17.19
CA LEU A 6 -12.40 -22.82 17.00
C LEU A 6 -13.37 -21.84 17.71
N PRO A 7 -12.87 -20.78 18.35
CA PRO A 7 -13.70 -19.84 19.14
C PRO A 7 -14.70 -19.05 18.29
N GLN A 8 -14.34 -18.79 17.04
CA GLN A 8 -15.19 -18.15 16.04
C GLN A 8 -14.98 -18.83 14.69
N PRO A 9 -15.96 -18.85 13.77
CA PRO A 9 -15.74 -19.35 12.42
C PRO A 9 -14.59 -18.61 11.74
N LEU A 10 -13.77 -19.32 10.97
CA LEU A 10 -12.77 -18.68 10.11
C LEU A 10 -13.45 -17.92 8.97
N PRO A 11 -12.85 -16.84 8.45
CA PRO A 11 -13.40 -16.08 7.32
C PRO A 11 -13.54 -17.00 6.11
N ARG A 12 -14.75 -17.06 5.57
CA ARG A 12 -15.06 -17.92 4.44
C ARG A 12 -14.49 -17.32 3.17
N LEU A 13 -13.82 -18.14 2.37
CA LEU A 13 -13.45 -17.75 1.00
C LEU A 13 -14.68 -17.69 0.10
N ILE A 14 -14.76 -16.62 -0.70
CA ILE A 14 -15.84 -16.40 -1.66
C ILE A 14 -15.36 -16.92 -3.02
N PRO A 15 -16.06 -17.92 -3.61
CA PRO A 15 -15.74 -18.44 -4.94
C PRO A 15 -15.78 -17.35 -6.02
N ALA A 16 -14.93 -17.48 -7.05
CA ALA A 16 -14.77 -16.49 -8.11
C ALA A 16 -16.09 -16.08 -8.78
N ASP A 17 -16.96 -17.04 -9.07
CA ASP A 17 -18.28 -16.86 -9.69
C ASP A 17 -19.29 -16.16 -8.77
N GLN A 18 -19.04 -16.15 -7.47
CA GLN A 18 -19.91 -15.52 -6.47
C GLN A 18 -19.44 -14.11 -6.06
N VAL A 19 -18.16 -13.77 -6.22
CA VAL A 19 -17.58 -12.48 -5.78
C VAL A 19 -18.42 -11.27 -6.19
N ILE A 20 -18.76 -11.16 -7.47
CA ILE A 20 -19.54 -10.02 -7.99
C ILE A 20 -20.97 -10.03 -7.45
N SER A 21 -21.59 -11.20 -7.34
CA SER A 21 -22.95 -11.32 -6.82
C SER A 21 -23.04 -10.95 -5.33
N THR A 22 -22.04 -11.37 -4.53
CA THR A 22 -21.89 -11.00 -3.12
C THR A 22 -21.72 -9.49 -2.98
N MET A 23 -20.82 -8.89 -3.76
CA MET A 23 -20.59 -7.44 -3.74
C MET A 23 -21.85 -6.65 -4.14
N LYS A 24 -22.58 -7.09 -5.17
CA LYS A 24 -23.88 -6.48 -5.54
C LYS A 24 -24.92 -6.61 -4.43
N SER A 25 -24.96 -7.74 -3.72
CA SER A 25 -25.86 -7.92 -2.58
C SER A 25 -25.50 -6.98 -1.42
N ILE A 26 -24.21 -6.77 -1.16
CA ILE A 26 -23.72 -5.80 -0.17
C ILE A 26 -24.16 -4.38 -0.56
N PHE A 27 -24.01 -3.96 -1.81
CA PHE A 27 -24.49 -2.63 -2.24
C PHE A 27 -25.98 -2.43 -2.06
N LYS A 28 -26.80 -3.44 -2.37
CA LYS A 28 -28.25 -3.34 -2.13
C LYS A 28 -28.57 -3.11 -0.66
N GLN A 29 -27.82 -3.74 0.25
CA GLN A 29 -27.99 -3.50 1.69
C GLN A 29 -27.56 -2.09 2.09
N TYR A 30 -26.42 -1.61 1.60
CA TYR A 30 -25.98 -0.23 1.83
C TYR A 30 -26.99 0.80 1.30
N GLN A 31 -27.50 0.61 0.09
CA GLN A 31 -28.52 1.48 -0.52
C GLN A 31 -29.81 1.46 0.31
N ALA A 32 -30.30 0.29 0.69
CA ALA A 32 -31.50 0.18 1.52
C ALA A 32 -31.35 0.90 2.87
N VAL A 33 -30.20 0.75 3.55
CA VAL A 33 -29.93 1.46 4.81
C VAL A 33 -29.86 2.97 4.59
N ARG A 34 -29.14 3.42 3.56
CA ARG A 34 -28.95 4.84 3.28
C ARG A 34 -30.27 5.53 2.88
N ASP A 35 -31.06 4.89 2.02
CA ASP A 35 -32.34 5.43 1.58
C ASP A 35 -33.37 5.39 2.71
N GLY A 36 -33.36 4.36 3.55
CA GLY A 36 -34.17 4.30 4.77
C GLY A 36 -33.89 5.47 5.72
N ILE A 37 -32.62 5.77 6.00
CA ILE A 37 -32.24 6.93 6.84
C ILE A 37 -32.84 8.22 6.29
N ILE A 38 -32.80 8.43 4.97
CA ILE A 38 -33.27 9.67 4.35
C ILE A 38 -34.80 9.77 4.33
N LEU A 39 -35.50 8.64 4.28
CA LEU A 39 -36.95 8.59 4.40
C LEU A 39 -37.42 8.85 5.83
N ASP A 40 -36.71 8.30 6.82
CA ASP A 40 -37.17 8.27 8.21
C ASP A 40 -36.66 9.44 9.07
N VAL A 41 -35.54 10.08 8.68
CA VAL A 41 -34.86 11.11 9.48
C VAL A 41 -34.84 12.44 8.75
N ASN A 42 -35.29 13.50 9.44
CA ASN A 42 -35.16 14.88 8.97
C ASN A 42 -34.11 15.64 9.81
N PRO A 43 -33.60 16.79 9.33
CA PRO A 43 -32.60 17.57 10.05
C PRO A 43 -32.97 17.94 11.49
N GLN A 44 -34.26 18.15 11.79
CA GLN A 44 -34.71 18.54 13.14
C GLN A 44 -34.67 17.39 14.15
N THR A 45 -34.68 16.14 13.66
CA THR A 45 -34.72 14.91 14.47
C THR A 45 -33.44 14.08 14.34
N ALA A 46 -32.46 14.59 13.59
CA ALA A 46 -31.21 13.91 13.32
C ALA A 46 -30.36 13.78 14.60
N THR A 47 -29.93 12.56 14.91
CA THR A 47 -29.07 12.23 16.04
C THR A 47 -27.95 11.28 15.59
N PHE A 48 -26.93 11.08 16.43
CA PHE A 48 -25.91 10.08 16.13
C PHE A 48 -26.52 8.68 15.95
N GLY A 49 -27.48 8.32 16.81
CA GLY A 49 -28.09 7.00 16.85
C GLY A 49 -28.94 6.66 15.63
N ASN A 50 -29.70 7.61 15.07
CA ASN A 50 -30.55 7.33 13.91
C ASN A 50 -29.87 7.59 12.55
N VAL A 51 -28.79 8.40 12.50
CA VAL A 51 -28.05 8.65 11.25
C VAL A 51 -26.84 7.72 11.08
N PHE A 52 -25.99 7.60 12.11
CA PHE A 52 -24.70 6.91 11.96
C PHE A 52 -24.71 5.47 12.46
N GLN A 53 -25.49 5.13 13.49
CA GLN A 53 -25.53 3.75 13.98
C GLN A 53 -25.96 2.74 12.91
N PRO A 54 -26.97 3.00 12.05
CA PRO A 54 -27.32 2.07 10.98
C PRO A 54 -26.19 1.88 9.96
N LEU A 55 -25.45 2.95 9.64
CA LEU A 55 -24.27 2.89 8.77
C LEU A 55 -23.14 2.04 9.38
N ILE A 56 -22.87 2.23 10.68
CA ILE A 56 -21.88 1.43 11.43
C ILE A 56 -22.28 -0.05 11.45
N ASN A 57 -23.57 -0.34 11.64
CA ASN A 57 -24.06 -1.71 11.70
C ASN A 57 -23.87 -2.45 10.37
N ILE A 58 -24.18 -1.80 9.24
CA ILE A 58 -23.97 -2.40 7.91
C ILE A 58 -22.48 -2.52 7.56
N ASP A 59 -21.65 -1.54 7.96
CA ASP A 59 -20.19 -1.65 7.83
C ASP A 59 -19.69 -2.89 8.59
N ASN A 60 -20.09 -3.06 9.85
CA ASN A 60 -19.65 -4.16 10.69
C ASN A 60 -20.10 -5.53 10.16
N SER A 61 -21.30 -5.64 9.60
CA SER A 61 -21.83 -6.91 9.08
C SER A 61 -21.24 -7.33 7.74
N THR A 62 -20.74 -6.39 6.94
CA THR A 62 -20.26 -6.66 5.56
C THR A 62 -18.74 -6.59 5.40
N GLN A 63 -18.02 -5.93 6.32
CA GLN A 63 -16.59 -5.68 6.18
C GLN A 63 -15.71 -6.94 6.12
N GLY A 64 -16.14 -8.07 6.69
CA GLY A 64 -15.45 -9.35 6.55
C GLY A 64 -15.48 -9.90 5.12
N ASP A 65 -16.65 -9.89 4.48
CA ASP A 65 -16.80 -10.31 3.09
C ASP A 65 -16.03 -9.38 2.14
N ILE A 66 -16.12 -8.06 2.38
CA ILE A 66 -15.36 -7.06 1.62
C ILE A 66 -13.85 -7.29 1.78
N GLY A 67 -13.38 -7.57 3.00
CA GLY A 67 -11.97 -7.84 3.28
C GLY A 67 -11.45 -9.08 2.58
N ILE A 68 -12.22 -10.18 2.61
CA ILE A 68 -11.88 -11.41 1.88
C ILE A 68 -11.86 -11.18 0.38
N ILE A 69 -12.92 -10.57 -0.18
CA ILE A 69 -12.96 -10.23 -1.61
C ILE A 69 -11.73 -9.41 -1.97
N ALA A 70 -11.40 -8.36 -1.21
CA ALA A 70 -10.27 -7.47 -1.49
C ALA A 70 -8.90 -8.14 -1.36
N MET A 71 -8.76 -9.17 -0.52
CA MET A 71 -7.53 -9.93 -0.38
C MET A 71 -7.26 -10.82 -1.60
N LEU A 72 -8.30 -11.38 -2.23
CA LEU A 72 -8.14 -12.37 -3.31
C LEU A 72 -7.29 -11.86 -4.49
N ARG A 73 -7.41 -10.58 -4.89
CA ARG A 73 -6.55 -9.99 -5.95
C ARG A 73 -5.05 -10.08 -5.66
N TYR A 74 -4.66 -10.17 -4.39
CA TYR A 74 -3.26 -10.22 -3.98
C TYR A 74 -2.71 -11.62 -3.84
N ALA A 75 -3.54 -12.60 -3.47
CA ALA A 75 -3.05 -13.89 -3.00
C ALA A 75 -3.71 -15.11 -3.66
N SER A 76 -4.87 -14.96 -4.31
CA SER A 76 -5.52 -16.11 -4.96
C SER A 76 -4.65 -16.64 -6.11
N PRO A 77 -4.38 -17.97 -6.16
CA PRO A 77 -3.71 -18.57 -7.31
C PRO A 77 -4.59 -18.54 -8.57
N ASP A 78 -5.92 -18.50 -8.40
CA ASP A 78 -6.88 -18.47 -9.51
C ASP A 78 -7.04 -17.07 -10.11
N GLN A 79 -6.89 -16.98 -11.45
CA GLN A 79 -7.01 -15.73 -12.19
C GLN A 79 -8.43 -15.16 -12.16
N ALA A 80 -9.46 -16.00 -12.26
CA ALA A 80 -10.84 -15.55 -12.24
C ALA A 80 -11.18 -14.86 -10.90
N SER A 81 -10.74 -15.45 -9.78
CA SER A 81 -10.88 -14.86 -8.44
C SER A 81 -10.21 -13.49 -8.35
N ARG A 82 -8.99 -13.33 -8.91
CA ARG A 82 -8.27 -12.04 -8.88
C ARG A 82 -9.01 -10.97 -9.69
N GLN A 83 -9.45 -11.30 -10.90
CA GLN A 83 -10.18 -10.37 -11.77
C GLN A 83 -11.52 -9.95 -11.15
N ALA A 84 -12.29 -10.89 -10.62
CA ALA A 84 -13.55 -10.60 -9.95
C ALA A 84 -13.34 -9.73 -8.70
N SER A 85 -12.26 -9.96 -7.95
CA SER A 85 -11.86 -9.12 -6.81
C SER A 85 -11.53 -7.68 -7.22
N GLU A 86 -10.78 -7.49 -8.31
CA GLU A 86 -10.46 -6.16 -8.84
C GLU A 86 -11.71 -5.39 -9.29
N GLU A 87 -12.62 -6.06 -9.99
CA GLU A 87 -13.91 -5.47 -10.40
C GLU A 87 -14.76 -5.12 -9.18
N ALA A 88 -14.92 -6.03 -8.21
CA ALA A 88 -15.67 -5.78 -6.98
C ALA A 88 -15.09 -4.60 -6.17
N CYS A 89 -13.76 -4.51 -6.09
CA CYS A 89 -13.07 -3.40 -5.45
C CYS A 89 -13.24 -2.07 -6.21
N THR A 90 -13.43 -2.11 -7.53
CA THR A 90 -13.77 -0.91 -8.31
C THR A 90 -15.17 -0.43 -7.95
N LEU A 91 -16.15 -1.34 -7.94
CA LEU A 91 -17.54 -1.01 -7.64
C LEU A 91 -17.72 -0.39 -6.24
N ILE A 92 -17.02 -0.90 -5.21
CA ILE A 92 -17.16 -0.35 -3.84
C ILE A 92 -16.55 1.05 -3.71
N ASN A 93 -15.48 1.34 -4.46
CA ASN A 93 -14.90 2.67 -4.50
C ASN A 93 -15.84 3.67 -5.20
N GLU A 94 -16.54 3.23 -6.24
CA GLU A 94 -17.56 4.02 -6.94
C GLU A 94 -18.78 4.29 -6.05
N ASP A 95 -19.30 3.27 -5.35
CA ASP A 95 -20.39 3.42 -4.38
C ASP A 95 -20.03 4.42 -3.26
N GLN A 96 -18.84 4.28 -2.66
CA GLN A 96 -18.39 5.21 -1.62
C GLN A 96 -18.30 6.64 -2.15
N ALA A 97 -17.79 6.84 -3.37
CA ALA A 97 -17.72 8.15 -4.00
C ALA A 97 -19.12 8.74 -4.23
N ALA A 98 -20.06 7.93 -4.73
CA ALA A 98 -21.45 8.33 -4.93
C ALA A 98 -22.14 8.70 -3.61
N PHE A 99 -21.91 7.92 -2.54
CA PHE A 99 -22.44 8.21 -1.21
C PHE A 99 -21.94 9.55 -0.68
N THR A 100 -20.64 9.83 -0.75
CA THR A 100 -20.08 11.11 -0.30
C THR A 100 -20.49 12.30 -1.17
N ALA A 101 -21.07 12.07 -2.36
CA ALA A 101 -21.62 13.12 -3.21
C ALA A 101 -23.09 13.48 -2.88
N ARG A 102 -23.73 12.79 -1.94
CA ARG A 102 -25.14 12.99 -1.59
C ARG A 102 -25.38 14.22 -0.70
N SER A 103 -25.99 15.27 -1.26
CA SER A 103 -26.29 16.50 -0.51
C SER A 103 -27.38 16.35 0.56
N ASP A 104 -28.29 15.41 0.40
CA ASP A 104 -29.31 15.10 1.41
C ASP A 104 -28.70 14.48 2.67
N PHE A 105 -27.73 13.56 2.52
CA PHE A 105 -26.93 13.07 3.64
C PHE A 105 -26.10 14.16 4.31
N TRP A 106 -25.54 15.10 3.53
CA TRP A 106 -24.84 16.24 4.11
C TRP A 106 -25.74 17.04 5.06
N CYS A 107 -27.00 17.30 4.69
CA CYS A 107 -27.95 17.99 5.56
C CYS A 107 -28.11 17.29 6.91
N LEU A 108 -28.24 15.95 6.92
CA LEU A 108 -28.34 15.17 8.14
C LEU A 108 -27.05 15.19 8.96
N ILE A 109 -25.90 14.96 8.31
CA ILE A 109 -24.58 14.96 8.96
C ILE A 109 -24.31 16.31 9.62
N LYS A 110 -24.61 17.41 8.91
CA LYS A 110 -24.48 18.78 9.41
C LYS A 110 -25.42 19.02 10.60
N ALA A 111 -26.68 18.60 10.50
CA ALA A 111 -27.64 18.75 11.59
C ALA A 111 -27.20 17.98 12.86
N VAL A 112 -26.71 16.74 12.73
CA VAL A 112 -26.15 16.01 13.87
C VAL A 112 -24.93 16.76 14.43
N LYS A 113 -24.04 17.26 13.58
CA LYS A 113 -22.83 17.97 13.99
C LYS A 113 -23.14 19.26 14.76
N GLU A 114 -24.13 20.03 14.32
CA GLU A 114 -24.51 21.31 14.91
C GLU A 114 -25.46 21.17 16.12
N GLY A 115 -26.31 20.13 16.12
CA GLY A 115 -27.30 19.87 17.17
C GLY A 115 -26.81 18.96 18.31
N SER A 116 -25.70 18.23 18.13
CA SER A 116 -25.17 17.36 19.18
C SER A 116 -24.23 18.14 20.11
N ASP A 117 -24.39 17.94 21.42
CA ASP A 117 -23.29 18.21 22.35
C ASP A 117 -22.22 17.12 22.16
N GLU A 118 -21.19 17.40 21.37
CA GLU A 118 -20.07 16.48 21.12
C GLU A 118 -19.39 15.95 22.39
N SER A 119 -19.49 16.68 23.51
CA SER A 119 -18.92 16.24 24.79
C SER A 119 -19.70 15.07 25.40
N SER A 120 -20.99 14.93 25.04
CA SER A 120 -21.87 13.83 25.47
C SER A 120 -21.66 12.53 24.69
N LEU A 121 -21.05 12.58 23.50
CA LEU A 121 -20.76 11.39 22.69
C LEU A 121 -19.55 10.63 23.22
N HIS A 122 -19.61 9.31 23.16
CA HIS A 122 -18.42 8.47 23.35
C HIS A 122 -17.31 8.89 22.37
N PHE A 123 -16.05 8.80 22.80
CA PHE A 123 -14.90 9.28 22.03
C PHE A 123 -14.86 8.74 20.59
N GLU A 124 -15.14 7.44 20.39
CA GLU A 124 -15.14 6.83 19.05
C GLU A 124 -16.29 7.31 18.17
N ALA A 125 -17.47 7.50 18.76
CA ALA A 125 -18.63 8.07 18.05
C ALA A 125 -18.33 9.50 17.58
N ARG A 126 -17.77 10.34 18.46
CA ARG A 126 -17.31 11.69 18.10
C ARG A 126 -16.27 11.66 16.98
N LYS A 127 -15.31 10.72 17.05
CA LYS A 127 -14.29 10.56 16.01
C LYS A 127 -14.89 10.14 14.66
N TYR A 128 -15.87 9.24 14.66
CA TYR A 128 -16.58 8.82 13.46
C TYR A 128 -17.40 9.97 12.85
N LEU A 129 -18.17 10.70 13.65
CA LEU A 129 -18.89 11.90 13.23
C LEU A 129 -17.95 12.91 12.57
N ASN A 130 -16.82 13.22 13.21
CA ASN A 130 -15.82 14.16 12.69
C ASN A 130 -15.18 13.69 11.40
N LYS A 131 -14.92 12.39 11.26
CA LYS A 131 -14.41 11.79 10.04
C LYS A 131 -15.43 11.94 8.90
N MET A 132 -16.69 11.57 9.14
CA MET A 132 -17.76 11.65 8.14
C MET A 132 -18.04 13.11 7.72
N PHE A 133 -18.10 14.03 8.67
CA PHE A 133 -18.27 15.46 8.39
C PHE A 133 -17.15 15.98 7.49
N LEU A 134 -15.88 15.70 7.84
CA LEU A 134 -14.73 16.10 7.02
C LEU A 134 -14.72 15.44 5.64
N GLU A 135 -15.20 14.20 5.52
CA GLU A 135 -15.33 13.52 4.23
C GLU A 135 -16.27 14.26 3.29
N PHE A 136 -17.47 14.63 3.75
CA PHE A 136 -18.42 15.40 2.95
C PHE A 136 -17.96 16.84 2.71
N GLU A 137 -17.33 17.49 3.69
CA GLU A 137 -16.69 18.81 3.52
C GLU A 137 -15.66 18.78 2.37
N GLN A 138 -14.85 17.72 2.29
CA GLN A 138 -13.86 17.54 1.24
C GLN A 138 -14.44 17.15 -0.14
N PHE A 139 -15.74 16.86 -0.21
CA PHE A 139 -16.51 16.76 -1.44
C PHE A 139 -17.21 18.08 -1.80
N GLY A 140 -16.99 19.13 -1.00
CA GLY A 140 -17.44 20.49 -1.28
C GLY A 140 -18.80 20.84 -0.71
N HIS A 141 -19.47 19.95 0.03
CA HIS A 141 -20.83 20.23 0.52
C HIS A 141 -20.93 21.43 1.48
N SER A 142 -19.83 21.83 2.12
CA SER A 142 -19.80 22.99 3.02
C SER A 142 -19.55 24.32 2.30
N THR A 143 -18.92 24.30 1.12
CA THR A 143 -18.38 25.50 0.47
C THR A 143 -18.89 25.71 -0.96
N LEU A 144 -19.33 24.66 -1.63
CA LEU A 144 -19.70 24.66 -3.04
C LEU A 144 -21.21 24.60 -3.24
N GLN A 145 -21.69 25.30 -4.27
CA GLN A 145 -23.04 25.12 -4.79
C GLN A 145 -23.14 23.81 -5.60
N PRO A 146 -24.36 23.25 -5.81
CA PRO A 146 -24.53 21.97 -6.53
C PRO A 146 -23.81 21.89 -7.89
N GLU A 147 -23.84 22.97 -8.67
CA GLU A 147 -23.13 23.02 -9.96
C GLU A 147 -21.60 22.97 -9.81
N GLN A 148 -21.06 23.61 -8.76
CA GLN A 148 -19.63 23.56 -8.46
C GLN A 148 -19.21 22.17 -7.95
N ILE A 149 -20.06 21.49 -7.17
CA ILE A 149 -19.84 20.09 -6.77
C ILE A 149 -19.76 19.20 -8.01
N LYS A 150 -20.66 19.38 -8.98
CA LYS A 150 -20.61 18.66 -10.27
C LYS A 150 -19.29 18.90 -11.01
N GLN A 151 -18.86 20.16 -11.14
CA GLN A 151 -17.56 20.49 -11.76
C GLN A 151 -16.37 19.86 -11.02
N TYR A 152 -16.40 19.87 -9.68
CA TYR A 152 -15.39 19.23 -8.84
C TYR A 152 -15.31 17.72 -9.14
N LEU A 153 -16.45 17.04 -9.20
CA LEU A 153 -16.55 15.60 -9.49
C LEU A 153 -16.07 15.27 -10.91
N GLU A 154 -16.44 16.07 -11.90
CA GLU A 154 -15.97 15.89 -13.28
C GLU A 154 -14.45 16.00 -13.40
N ARG A 155 -13.83 17.00 -12.74
CA ARG A 155 -12.36 17.13 -12.70
C ARG A 155 -11.73 15.96 -11.95
N ARG A 156 -12.33 15.52 -10.85
CA ARG A 156 -11.86 14.35 -10.10
C ARG A 156 -11.85 13.09 -10.97
N ASN A 157 -12.92 12.84 -11.72
CA ASN A 157 -13.01 11.71 -12.65
C ASN A 157 -11.96 11.80 -13.77
N ARG A 158 -11.71 13.01 -14.31
CA ARG A 158 -10.63 13.26 -15.27
C ARG A 158 -9.25 12.95 -14.66
N ILE A 159 -8.97 13.42 -13.44
CA ILE A 159 -7.74 13.11 -12.70
C ILE A 159 -7.57 11.61 -12.55
N ASP A 160 -8.61 10.89 -12.13
CA ASP A 160 -8.54 9.44 -11.92
C ASP A 160 -8.34 8.67 -13.24
N SER A 161 -8.93 9.14 -14.35
CA SER A 161 -8.67 8.61 -15.69
C SER A 161 -7.20 8.80 -16.10
N MET A 162 -6.66 10.02 -15.97
CA MET A 162 -5.26 10.30 -16.28
C MET A 162 -4.31 9.49 -15.39
N ARG A 163 -4.64 9.31 -14.10
CA ARG A 163 -3.87 8.45 -13.19
C ARG A 163 -3.88 6.99 -13.63
N ARG A 164 -5.02 6.46 -14.08
CA ARG A 164 -5.10 5.08 -14.61
C ARG A 164 -4.21 4.93 -15.84
N GLN A 165 -4.30 5.87 -16.78
CA GLN A 165 -3.47 5.88 -17.99
C GLN A 165 -1.97 5.99 -17.66
N TYR A 166 -1.59 6.89 -16.76
CA TYR A 166 -0.20 7.06 -16.30
C TYR A 166 0.37 5.76 -15.74
N ASN A 167 -0.38 5.10 -14.84
CA ASN A 167 0.05 3.84 -14.22
C ASN A 167 -0.01 2.66 -15.19
N GLN A 168 -0.95 2.63 -16.14
CA GLN A 168 -1.00 1.61 -17.18
C GLN A 168 0.28 1.64 -18.02
N ARG A 169 0.71 2.83 -18.45
CA ARG A 169 1.97 3.00 -19.20
C ARG A 169 3.20 2.52 -18.43
N ILE A 170 3.23 2.69 -17.10
CA ILE A 170 4.32 2.14 -16.26
C ILE A 170 4.27 0.61 -16.22
N ARG A 171 3.07 0.01 -16.11
CA ARG A 171 2.93 -1.46 -16.03
C ARG A 171 3.22 -2.16 -17.35
N GLU A 172 2.84 -1.54 -18.45
CA GLU A 172 3.02 -2.07 -19.81
C GLU A 172 4.41 -1.71 -20.38
N ASP A 173 5.23 -0.98 -19.62
CA ASP A 173 6.58 -0.64 -20.04
C ASP A 173 7.42 -1.90 -20.20
N SER A 174 8.00 -2.01 -21.39
CA SER A 174 8.94 -3.05 -21.79
C SER A 174 10.25 -2.45 -22.31
N GLY A 175 10.47 -1.16 -22.05
CA GLY A 175 11.68 -0.44 -22.43
C GLY A 175 12.95 -1.02 -21.79
N GLY A 176 14.07 -0.78 -22.45
CA GLY A 176 15.38 -1.23 -22.01
C GLY A 176 16.46 -0.91 -23.04
N LEU A 177 17.65 -1.42 -22.80
CA LEU A 177 18.80 -1.24 -23.67
C LEU A 177 19.48 -2.56 -23.99
N TRP A 178 19.93 -2.67 -25.23
CA TRP A 178 20.85 -3.72 -25.65
C TRP A 178 22.29 -3.34 -25.28
N PHE A 179 22.94 -4.24 -24.56
CA PHE A 179 24.36 -4.18 -24.21
C PHE A 179 25.07 -5.44 -24.65
N SER A 180 26.33 -5.32 -25.10
CA SER A 180 27.17 -6.51 -25.29
C SER A 180 27.65 -7.04 -23.94
N LEU A 181 28.11 -8.29 -23.89
CA LEU A 181 28.73 -8.87 -22.70
C LEU A 181 29.92 -8.04 -22.20
N ASP A 182 30.69 -7.47 -23.11
CA ASP A 182 31.77 -6.53 -22.80
C ASP A 182 31.26 -5.26 -22.09
N HIS A 183 30.12 -4.70 -22.51
CA HIS A 183 29.51 -3.56 -21.80
C HIS A 183 29.04 -3.95 -20.39
N LEU A 184 28.69 -5.21 -20.17
CA LEU A 184 28.16 -5.73 -18.90
C LEU A 184 29.24 -6.37 -18.00
N GLU A 185 30.53 -6.11 -18.28
CA GLU A 185 31.62 -6.51 -17.41
C GLU A 185 31.34 -6.16 -15.94
N GLY A 186 31.59 -7.10 -15.02
CA GLY A 186 31.33 -6.94 -13.58
C GLY A 186 29.93 -7.32 -13.10
N VAL A 187 28.97 -7.52 -14.01
CA VAL A 187 27.65 -8.07 -13.68
C VAL A 187 27.77 -9.58 -13.40
N PRO A 188 27.21 -10.10 -12.28
CA PRO A 188 27.25 -11.52 -11.97
C PRO A 188 26.61 -12.40 -13.05
N GLN A 189 27.19 -13.58 -13.29
CA GLN A 189 26.71 -14.48 -14.36
C GLN A 189 25.24 -14.86 -14.21
N HIS A 190 24.77 -15.12 -12.98
CA HIS A 190 23.38 -15.48 -12.73
C HIS A 190 22.39 -14.36 -13.10
N ASP A 191 22.81 -13.09 -13.07
CA ASP A 191 22.00 -11.97 -13.56
C ASP A 191 22.07 -11.86 -15.09
N ILE A 192 23.25 -12.05 -15.68
CA ILE A 192 23.44 -12.11 -17.15
C ILE A 192 22.56 -13.19 -17.79
N ASP A 193 22.42 -14.34 -17.13
CA ASP A 193 21.63 -15.47 -17.62
C ASP A 193 20.12 -15.21 -17.56
N ARG A 194 19.67 -14.29 -16.67
CA ARG A 194 18.27 -13.86 -16.57
C ARG A 194 17.89 -12.86 -17.66
N PHE A 195 18.85 -12.09 -18.17
CA PHE A 195 18.58 -11.11 -19.23
C PHE A 195 18.23 -11.77 -20.55
N GLU A 196 17.33 -11.13 -21.30
CA GLU A 196 16.89 -11.62 -22.60
C GLU A 196 18.05 -11.58 -23.61
N LYS A 197 18.22 -12.68 -24.37
CA LYS A 197 19.29 -12.86 -25.34
C LYS A 197 18.83 -12.35 -26.71
N HIS A 198 19.71 -11.66 -27.43
CA HIS A 198 19.38 -11.23 -28.79
C HIS A 198 19.22 -12.47 -29.70
N PRO A 199 18.19 -12.53 -30.57
CA PRO A 199 17.94 -13.69 -31.41
C PRO A 199 19.11 -14.05 -32.35
N GLU A 200 19.80 -13.03 -32.87
CA GLU A 200 20.86 -13.20 -33.88
C GLU A 200 22.27 -12.94 -33.36
N ASN A 201 22.42 -12.33 -32.17
CA ASN A 201 23.72 -11.94 -31.63
C ASN A 201 23.82 -12.38 -30.16
N HIS A 202 24.32 -13.60 -29.95
CA HIS A 202 24.35 -14.21 -28.62
C HIS A 202 25.25 -13.50 -27.61
N ASP A 203 26.04 -12.51 -28.01
CA ASP A 203 26.84 -11.66 -27.14
C ASP A 203 26.10 -10.41 -26.65
N MET A 204 24.83 -10.25 -27.02
CA MET A 204 23.99 -9.14 -26.59
C MET A 204 22.95 -9.58 -25.56
N ARG A 205 22.71 -8.73 -24.57
CA ARG A 205 21.67 -8.88 -23.55
C ARG A 205 20.79 -7.63 -23.52
N PHE A 206 19.49 -7.83 -23.40
CA PHE A 206 18.53 -6.76 -23.17
C PHE A 206 18.33 -6.55 -21.68
N VAL A 207 18.74 -5.38 -21.20
CA VAL A 207 18.56 -4.96 -19.81
C VAL A 207 17.37 -4.02 -19.75
N ARG A 208 16.30 -4.44 -19.07
CA ARG A 208 15.04 -3.67 -18.98
C ARG A 208 15.19 -2.48 -18.03
N PHE A 209 14.36 -1.46 -18.21
CA PHE A 209 14.18 -0.36 -17.25
C PHE A 209 13.42 -0.77 -15.97
N SER A 210 13.33 -2.07 -15.69
CA SER A 210 12.74 -2.57 -14.46
C SER A 210 13.65 -2.23 -13.28
N VAL A 211 13.08 -1.97 -12.10
CA VAL A 211 13.85 -1.65 -10.88
C VAL A 211 14.94 -2.69 -10.61
N ALA A 212 14.67 -3.98 -10.83
CA ALA A 212 15.64 -5.04 -10.61
C ALA A 212 16.80 -5.01 -11.61
N ASP A 213 16.50 -4.90 -12.91
CA ASP A 213 17.51 -4.98 -13.98
C ASP A 213 18.34 -3.69 -14.06
N SER A 214 17.70 -2.52 -14.01
CA SER A 214 18.37 -1.21 -13.93
C SER A 214 19.33 -1.15 -12.74
N LEU A 215 18.89 -1.56 -11.55
CA LEU A 215 19.71 -1.54 -10.35
C LEU A 215 20.88 -2.52 -10.42
N THR A 216 20.70 -3.67 -11.08
CA THR A 216 21.79 -4.62 -11.36
C THR A 216 22.87 -3.96 -12.21
N ALA A 217 22.49 -3.27 -13.29
CA ALA A 217 23.43 -2.52 -14.12
C ALA A 217 24.13 -1.40 -13.32
N TYR A 218 23.39 -0.60 -12.54
CA TYR A 218 23.96 0.49 -11.71
C TYR A 218 24.94 0.00 -10.65
N ARG A 219 24.65 -1.14 -10.03
CA ARG A 219 25.46 -1.69 -8.93
C ARG A 219 26.66 -2.46 -9.42
N SER A 220 26.58 -3.10 -10.59
CA SER A 220 27.52 -4.16 -10.94
C SER A 220 28.32 -3.93 -12.22
N ALA A 221 27.82 -3.18 -13.19
CA ALA A 221 28.59 -2.92 -14.40
C ALA A 221 29.85 -2.09 -14.05
N SER A 222 31.02 -2.64 -14.30
CA SER A 222 32.33 -2.02 -14.03
C SER A 222 32.53 -0.76 -14.88
N LYS A 223 32.03 -0.77 -16.12
CA LYS A 223 32.18 0.33 -17.08
C LYS A 223 31.27 1.53 -16.73
N PRO A 224 31.83 2.71 -16.44
CA PRO A 224 31.04 3.91 -16.14
C PRO A 224 30.11 4.32 -17.28
N ALA A 225 30.54 4.13 -18.53
CA ALA A 225 29.72 4.42 -19.72
C ALA A 225 28.43 3.58 -19.75
N THR A 226 28.49 2.31 -19.37
CA THR A 226 27.31 1.43 -19.27
C THR A 226 26.35 1.94 -18.21
N ARG A 227 26.85 2.24 -17.00
CA ARG A 227 26.03 2.76 -15.90
C ARG A 227 25.38 4.09 -16.28
N LYS A 228 26.13 5.01 -16.88
CA LYS A 228 25.65 6.32 -17.35
C LYS A 228 24.57 6.18 -18.42
N ARG A 229 24.81 5.36 -19.45
CA ARG A 229 23.84 5.14 -20.53
C ARG A 229 22.54 4.54 -19.99
N MET A 230 22.64 3.52 -19.13
CA MET A 230 21.47 2.94 -18.48
C MET A 230 20.71 3.99 -17.66
N TYR A 231 21.41 4.73 -16.80
CA TYR A 231 20.80 5.71 -15.89
C TYR A 231 20.06 6.82 -16.65
N ILE A 232 20.70 7.40 -17.68
CA ILE A 232 20.10 8.49 -18.46
C ILE A 232 18.89 7.98 -19.26
N CYS A 233 18.99 6.82 -19.91
CA CYS A 233 17.88 6.29 -20.69
C CYS A 233 16.69 5.86 -19.80
N ASP A 234 16.96 5.23 -18.65
CA ASP A 234 15.94 4.86 -17.67
C ASP A 234 15.26 6.10 -17.08
N ALA A 235 16.03 7.13 -16.68
CA ALA A 235 15.47 8.38 -16.15
C ALA A 235 14.63 9.17 -17.18
N ASN A 236 14.89 8.99 -18.48
CA ASN A 236 14.11 9.60 -19.57
C ASN A 236 13.04 8.67 -20.14
N ASN A 237 12.87 7.47 -19.55
CA ASN A 237 11.86 6.51 -19.98
C ASN A 237 10.44 7.08 -19.76
N LEU A 238 9.50 6.63 -20.59
CA LEU A 238 8.09 7.04 -20.54
C LEU A 238 7.89 8.57 -20.56
N SER A 239 8.67 9.31 -21.36
CA SER A 239 8.57 10.79 -21.45
C SER A 239 7.15 11.30 -21.75
N GLN A 240 6.32 10.51 -22.43
CA GLN A 240 4.89 10.78 -22.64
C GLN A 240 4.07 10.91 -21.35
N ASN A 241 4.56 10.42 -20.21
CA ASN A 241 3.94 10.57 -18.89
C ASN A 241 4.19 11.94 -18.26
N ALA A 242 5.18 12.71 -18.73
CA ALA A 242 5.47 14.04 -18.20
C ALA A 242 4.28 15.00 -18.39
N GLU A 243 3.64 14.98 -19.56
CA GLU A 243 2.49 15.83 -19.85
C GLU A 243 1.25 15.42 -19.04
N LEU A 244 1.00 14.10 -18.90
CA LEU A 244 -0.06 13.60 -18.01
C LEU A 244 0.17 14.04 -16.56
N PHE A 245 1.41 13.94 -16.08
CA PHE A 245 1.75 14.36 -14.73
C PHE A 245 1.47 15.85 -14.51
N LYS A 246 1.89 16.70 -15.47
CA LYS A 246 1.62 18.14 -15.45
C LYS A 246 0.12 18.44 -15.38
N GLN A 247 -0.69 17.81 -16.23
CA GLN A 247 -2.14 17.99 -16.24
C GLN A 247 -2.78 17.53 -14.92
N ILE A 248 -2.34 16.40 -14.37
CA ILE A 248 -2.79 15.91 -13.05
C ILE A 248 -2.49 16.93 -11.96
N VAL A 249 -1.28 17.53 -11.94
CA VAL A 249 -0.90 18.53 -10.94
C VAL A 249 -1.77 19.78 -11.05
N LEU A 250 -2.00 20.29 -12.27
CA LEU A 250 -2.84 21.46 -12.51
C LEU A 250 -4.30 21.23 -12.09
N GLU A 251 -4.91 20.12 -12.53
CA GLU A 251 -6.30 19.79 -12.20
C GLU A 251 -6.48 19.57 -10.68
N ARG A 252 -5.47 19.00 -10.01
CA ARG A 252 -5.45 18.86 -8.54
C ARG A 252 -5.44 20.21 -7.82
N ASP A 253 -4.66 21.17 -8.31
CA ASP A 253 -4.60 22.51 -7.73
C ASP A 253 -5.91 23.27 -7.96
N LEU A 254 -6.46 23.22 -9.18
CA LEU A 254 -7.77 23.81 -9.50
C LEU A 254 -8.89 23.27 -8.62
N ASN A 255 -8.92 21.96 -8.37
CA ASN A 255 -9.90 21.35 -7.46
C ASN A 255 -9.69 21.77 -5.99
N ALA A 256 -8.45 21.90 -5.54
CA ALA A 256 -8.18 22.36 -4.18
C ALA A 256 -8.61 23.82 -3.99
N ARG A 257 -8.29 24.70 -4.94
CA ARG A 257 -8.71 26.10 -4.92
C ARG A 257 -10.21 26.27 -5.00
N LEU A 258 -10.89 25.47 -5.82
CA LEU A 258 -12.35 25.48 -5.89
C LEU A 258 -12.97 25.24 -4.50
N LEU A 259 -12.42 24.30 -3.73
CA LEU A 259 -12.84 23.99 -2.36
C LEU A 259 -12.37 25.00 -1.31
N GLY A 260 -11.64 26.06 -1.68
CA GLY A 260 -11.12 27.08 -0.78
C GLY A 260 -9.77 26.76 -0.13
N TYR A 261 -9.05 25.72 -0.58
CA TYR A 261 -7.71 25.41 -0.11
C TYR A 261 -6.65 26.14 -0.93
N GLU A 262 -5.55 26.53 -0.27
CA GLU A 262 -4.43 27.24 -0.92
C GLU A 262 -3.67 26.38 -1.95
N SER A 263 -3.66 25.06 -1.74
CA SER A 263 -2.99 24.10 -2.59
C SER A 263 -3.57 22.68 -2.42
N HIS A 264 -3.26 21.79 -3.36
CA HIS A 264 -3.59 20.37 -3.22
C HIS A 264 -2.97 19.72 -1.97
N ALA A 265 -1.79 20.16 -1.55
CA ALA A 265 -1.14 19.67 -0.34
C ALA A 265 -1.96 20.03 0.91
N ALA A 266 -2.39 21.30 1.03
CA ALA A 266 -3.25 21.74 2.13
C ALA A 266 -4.55 20.92 2.22
N TYR A 267 -5.19 20.65 1.07
CA TYR A 267 -6.36 19.78 0.99
C TYR A 267 -6.08 18.35 1.49
N ARG A 268 -5.00 17.71 1.02
CA ARG A 268 -4.68 16.31 1.37
C ARG A 268 -4.25 16.15 2.82
N LEU A 269 -3.55 17.14 3.40
CA LEU A 269 -2.99 17.06 4.75
C LEU A 269 -4.03 17.15 5.87
N ARG A 270 -5.24 17.68 5.60
CA ARG A 270 -6.36 17.70 6.57
C ARG A 270 -6.64 16.33 7.19
N LYS A 271 -6.51 15.25 6.41
CA LYS A 271 -6.70 13.85 6.85
C LYS A 271 -5.43 13.16 7.37
N ARG A 272 -4.28 13.84 7.39
CA ARG A 272 -2.99 13.29 7.85
C ARG A 272 -2.66 13.74 9.27
N LEU A 273 -1.56 13.25 9.84
CA LEU A 273 -1.11 13.68 11.18
C LEU A 273 -0.62 15.14 11.13
N MET A 274 0.31 15.44 10.23
CA MET A 274 0.73 16.80 9.91
C MET A 274 -0.37 17.46 9.07
N LYS A 275 -0.98 18.53 9.59
CA LYS A 275 -2.22 19.11 9.04
C LYS A 275 -1.99 20.21 8.01
N THR A 276 -0.79 20.77 7.92
CA THR A 276 -0.48 21.92 7.05
C THR A 276 0.83 21.69 6.28
N PRO A 277 0.99 22.30 5.09
CA PRO A 277 2.24 22.27 4.34
C PRO A 277 3.43 22.80 5.15
N ASP A 278 3.26 23.91 5.88
CA ASP A 278 4.34 24.51 6.70
C ASP A 278 4.91 23.53 7.71
N ARG A 279 4.07 22.72 8.37
CA ARG A 279 4.55 21.69 9.31
C ARG A 279 5.34 20.58 8.63
N VAL A 280 5.00 20.26 7.38
CA VAL A 280 5.77 19.29 6.59
C VAL A 280 7.12 19.90 6.20
N GLU A 281 7.14 21.17 5.80
CA GLU A 281 8.36 21.89 5.43
C GLU A 281 9.32 22.06 6.61
N GLU A 282 8.79 22.47 7.77
CA GLU A 282 9.53 22.53 9.05
C GLU A 282 10.17 21.19 9.38
N PHE A 283 9.40 20.10 9.26
CA PHE A 283 9.89 18.75 9.54
C PHE A 283 10.99 18.31 8.57
N LEU A 284 10.80 18.52 7.27
CA LEU A 284 11.79 18.14 6.25
C LEU A 284 13.08 18.97 6.39
N THR A 285 12.96 20.26 6.71
CA THR A 285 14.10 21.16 6.93
C THR A 285 14.90 20.77 8.18
N ASP A 286 14.24 20.45 9.29
CA ASP A 286 14.90 19.96 10.51
C ASP A 286 15.60 18.62 10.25
N LEU A 287 14.95 17.72 9.52
CA LEU A 287 15.53 16.43 9.13
C LEU A 287 16.77 16.61 8.26
N GLU A 288 16.70 17.46 7.23
CA GLU A 288 17.85 17.80 6.40
C GLU A 288 19.00 18.36 7.24
N THR A 289 18.72 19.35 8.10
CA THR A 289 19.73 20.02 8.93
C THR A 289 20.48 19.01 9.81
N ARG A 290 19.78 18.04 10.42
CA ARG A 290 20.38 17.01 11.27
C ARG A 290 21.20 15.98 10.49
N LEU A 291 20.76 15.63 9.28
CA LEU A 291 21.37 14.55 8.49
C LEU A 291 22.47 15.04 7.54
N LEU A 292 22.46 16.31 7.15
CA LEU A 292 23.34 16.84 6.10
C LEU A 292 24.83 16.66 6.42
N ALA A 293 25.24 16.90 7.67
CA ALA A 293 26.63 16.71 8.08
C ALA A 293 27.07 15.24 8.00
N ARG A 294 26.16 14.29 8.27
CA ARG A 294 26.44 12.86 8.10
C ARG A 294 26.46 12.48 6.62
N GLY A 295 25.47 12.91 5.85
CA GLY A 295 25.40 12.66 4.40
C GLY A 295 26.63 13.17 3.65
N LYS A 296 27.14 14.37 4.00
CA LYS A 296 28.40 14.90 3.44
C LYS A 296 29.61 14.02 3.76
N ARG A 297 29.70 13.48 4.99
CA ARG A 297 30.78 12.55 5.36
C ARG A 297 30.68 11.23 4.60
N ASP A 298 29.49 10.64 4.55
CA ASP A 298 29.27 9.37 3.83
C ASP A 298 29.56 9.54 2.32
N MET A 299 29.12 10.64 1.72
CA MET A 299 29.43 10.97 0.32
C MET A 299 30.93 11.17 0.11
N LYS A 300 31.63 11.87 1.01
CA LYS A 300 33.09 12.05 0.94
C LYS A 300 33.82 10.72 0.96
N SER A 301 33.40 9.78 1.81
CA SER A 301 33.98 8.43 1.85
C SER A 301 33.76 7.67 0.54
N LEU A 302 32.61 7.82 -0.13
CA LEU A 302 32.37 7.22 -1.44
C LEU A 302 33.21 7.88 -2.54
N VAL A 303 33.40 9.20 -2.50
CA VAL A 303 34.29 9.92 -3.43
C VAL A 303 35.74 9.47 -3.26
N GLU A 304 36.21 9.32 -2.03
CA GLU A 304 37.55 8.77 -1.74
C GLU A 304 37.72 7.34 -2.24
N LEU A 305 36.68 6.51 -2.07
CA LEU A 305 36.65 5.16 -2.62
C LEU A 305 36.73 5.16 -4.15
N LYS A 306 35.96 6.03 -4.82
CA LYS A 306 36.03 6.23 -6.27
C LYS A 306 37.44 6.64 -6.69
N LYS A 307 38.05 7.64 -6.03
CA LYS A 307 39.42 8.07 -6.30
C LYS A 307 40.43 6.92 -6.27
N GLN A 308 40.38 6.10 -5.23
CA GLN A 308 41.26 4.94 -5.09
C GLN A 308 41.05 3.95 -6.24
N HIS A 309 39.80 3.58 -6.51
CA HIS A 309 39.45 2.64 -7.56
C HIS A 309 39.87 3.12 -8.96
N GLU A 310 39.63 4.39 -9.29
CA GLU A 310 40.01 4.97 -10.59
C GLU A 310 41.53 5.09 -10.73
N ALA A 311 42.26 5.42 -9.66
CA ALA A 311 43.73 5.47 -9.69
C ALA A 311 44.35 4.08 -9.92
N GLU A 312 43.71 3.02 -9.43
CA GLU A 312 44.17 1.63 -9.57
C GLU A 312 43.82 1.04 -10.94
N ASN A 313 42.65 1.37 -11.50
CA ASN A 313 42.07 0.64 -12.64
C ASN A 313 41.90 1.49 -13.91
N SER A 314 42.06 2.82 -13.84
CA SER A 314 41.89 3.75 -14.98
C SER A 314 40.57 3.53 -15.75
N THR A 315 39.46 3.41 -15.02
CA THR A 315 38.16 2.99 -15.57
C THR A 315 37.27 4.12 -16.09
N ASP A 316 37.53 5.37 -15.69
CA ASP A 316 36.77 6.57 -16.07
C ASP A 316 37.71 7.69 -16.57
N GLU A 317 37.92 7.78 -17.89
CA GLU A 317 38.75 8.84 -18.53
C GLU A 317 38.21 10.26 -18.28
N GLY A 318 36.96 10.40 -17.84
CA GLY A 318 36.30 11.68 -17.55
C GLY A 318 36.27 12.06 -16.07
N PHE A 319 36.92 11.30 -15.19
CA PHE A 319 36.88 11.56 -13.75
C PHE A 319 37.79 12.73 -13.36
N ASP A 320 37.18 13.82 -12.88
CA ASP A 320 37.87 15.03 -12.40
C ASP A 320 38.53 14.87 -11.01
N GLY A 321 38.52 13.65 -10.47
CA GLY A 321 39.03 13.36 -9.14
C GLY A 321 38.01 13.58 -8.02
N ASN A 322 37.02 14.47 -8.12
CA ASN A 322 36.18 14.86 -6.97
C ASN A 322 34.68 14.62 -7.13
N SER A 323 34.21 14.29 -8.33
CA SER A 323 32.79 14.19 -8.63
C SER A 323 32.22 12.78 -8.43
N MET A 324 31.09 12.69 -7.73
CA MET A 324 30.23 11.50 -7.69
C MET A 324 28.99 11.76 -8.55
N PHE A 325 28.94 11.15 -9.74
CA PHE A 325 27.75 11.22 -10.57
C PHE A 325 26.66 10.27 -10.05
N PRO A 326 25.36 10.53 -10.33
CA PRO A 326 24.27 9.67 -9.87
C PRO A 326 24.41 8.19 -10.29
N TRP A 327 24.96 7.93 -11.48
CA TRP A 327 25.19 6.57 -12.01
C TRP A 327 26.37 5.84 -11.36
N ASP A 328 27.19 6.52 -10.55
CA ASP A 328 28.31 5.91 -9.83
C ASP A 328 27.94 5.54 -8.39
N TYR A 329 26.92 6.20 -7.81
CA TYR A 329 26.56 6.06 -6.41
C TYR A 329 26.34 4.60 -5.99
N TRP A 330 25.51 3.87 -6.73
CA TRP A 330 25.15 2.48 -6.39
C TRP A 330 26.32 1.50 -6.54
N TYR A 331 27.20 1.73 -7.52
CA TYR A 331 28.40 0.92 -7.73
C TYR A 331 29.36 1.05 -6.54
N TYR A 332 29.67 2.29 -6.15
CA TYR A 332 30.58 2.55 -5.02
C TYR A 332 29.95 2.24 -3.66
N ALA A 333 28.63 2.39 -3.50
CA ALA A 333 27.93 1.93 -2.31
C ALA A 333 28.03 0.39 -2.14
N ARG A 334 27.87 -0.38 -3.23
CA ARG A 334 28.09 -1.84 -3.22
C ARG A 334 29.53 -2.18 -2.83
N MET A 335 30.52 -1.53 -3.45
CA MET A 335 31.94 -1.76 -3.12
C MET A 335 32.25 -1.44 -1.66
N ALA A 336 31.73 -0.33 -1.13
CA ALA A 336 31.89 0.05 0.28
C ALA A 336 31.26 -1.00 1.22
N GLN A 337 30.11 -1.58 0.84
CA GLN A 337 29.47 -2.67 1.59
C GLN A 337 30.30 -3.96 1.54
N GLN A 338 30.87 -4.33 0.40
CA GLN A 338 31.74 -5.50 0.26
C GLN A 338 33.01 -5.38 1.10
N ARG A 339 33.59 -4.18 1.21
CA ARG A 339 34.72 -3.89 2.13
C ARG A 339 34.39 -4.11 3.61
N ARG A 340 33.10 -4.20 4.00
CA ARG A 340 32.70 -4.51 5.38
C ARG A 340 32.65 -6.02 5.68
N HIS A 341 33.04 -6.87 4.74
CA HIS A 341 33.21 -8.33 4.90
C HIS A 341 31.98 -9.09 5.43
N VAL A 342 30.76 -8.58 5.23
CA VAL A 342 29.53 -9.29 5.61
C VAL A 342 29.05 -10.14 4.42
N ASN A 343 29.12 -11.46 4.58
CA ASN A 343 28.58 -12.41 3.60
C ASN A 343 27.11 -12.73 3.95
N GLN A 344 26.17 -12.14 3.19
CA GLN A 344 24.73 -12.30 3.41
C GLN A 344 24.25 -13.74 3.17
N ASP A 345 24.84 -14.45 2.20
CA ASP A 345 24.46 -15.83 1.88
C ASP A 345 24.79 -16.77 3.05
N ARG A 346 25.98 -16.60 3.65
CA ARG A 346 26.36 -17.33 4.87
C ARG A 346 25.50 -16.95 6.06
N MET A 347 25.10 -15.69 6.18
CA MET A 347 24.19 -15.28 7.26
C MET A 347 22.82 -15.92 7.11
N ALA A 348 22.29 -16.05 5.90
CA ALA A 348 20.97 -16.63 5.64
C ALA A 348 20.85 -18.08 6.13
N GLU A 349 21.94 -18.85 6.13
CA GLU A 349 21.98 -20.22 6.66
C GLU A 349 21.57 -20.30 8.16
N TYR A 350 21.76 -19.21 8.92
CA TYR A 350 21.38 -19.12 10.34
C TYR A 350 19.91 -18.70 10.58
N PHE A 351 19.16 -18.36 9.54
CA PHE A 351 17.77 -17.93 9.64
C PHE A 351 16.77 -18.86 8.91
N PRO A 352 16.69 -20.17 9.25
CA PRO A 352 15.67 -21.05 8.69
C PRO A 352 14.25 -20.52 8.95
N LEU A 353 13.44 -20.43 7.89
CA LEU A 353 12.13 -19.75 7.92
C LEU A 353 11.24 -20.19 9.09
N GLN A 354 11.06 -21.50 9.28
CA GLN A 354 10.19 -22.03 10.35
C GLN A 354 10.72 -21.71 11.76
N HIS A 355 12.04 -21.67 11.93
CA HIS A 355 12.65 -21.27 13.20
C HIS A 355 12.42 -19.78 13.47
N VAL A 356 12.61 -18.93 12.46
CA VAL A 356 12.38 -17.48 12.57
C VAL A 356 10.92 -17.17 12.91
N ILE A 357 9.95 -17.79 12.25
CA ILE A 357 8.52 -17.60 12.55
C ILE A 357 8.22 -17.95 14.01
N LYS A 358 8.69 -19.11 14.46
CA LYS A 358 8.49 -19.57 15.84
C LYS A 358 9.05 -18.56 16.85
N VAL A 359 10.32 -18.20 16.72
CA VAL A 359 10.99 -17.28 17.66
C VAL A 359 10.36 -15.89 17.62
N MET A 360 9.98 -15.40 16.43
CA MET A 360 9.29 -14.13 16.27
C MET A 360 7.94 -14.12 17.02
N LEU A 361 7.13 -15.18 16.87
CA LEU A 361 5.85 -15.29 17.57
C LEU A 361 6.04 -15.44 19.09
N GLU A 362 7.09 -16.12 19.55
CA GLU A 362 7.46 -16.19 20.98
C GLU A 362 7.83 -14.81 21.53
N MET A 363 8.63 -14.02 20.80
CA MET A 363 8.97 -12.64 21.19
C MET A 363 7.73 -11.75 21.26
N PHE A 364 6.82 -11.84 20.28
CA PHE A 364 5.57 -11.09 20.30
C PHE A 364 4.63 -11.57 21.42
N SER A 365 4.61 -12.86 21.71
CA SER A 365 3.84 -13.43 22.81
C SER A 365 4.27 -12.83 24.15
N GLU A 366 5.59 -12.75 24.38
CA GLU A 366 6.15 -12.16 25.60
C GLU A 366 5.89 -10.65 25.70
N PHE A 367 6.11 -9.91 24.60
CA PHE A 367 6.00 -8.45 24.57
C PHE A 367 4.56 -7.96 24.65
N LEU A 368 3.65 -8.57 23.87
CA LEU A 368 2.25 -8.17 23.77
C LEU A 368 1.35 -8.87 24.79
N LYS A 369 1.87 -9.85 25.54
CA LYS A 369 1.08 -10.68 26.47
C LYS A 369 -0.10 -11.36 25.76
N VAL A 370 0.20 -12.01 24.64
CA VAL A 370 -0.75 -12.78 23.83
C VAL A 370 -0.23 -14.20 23.61
N GLN A 371 -1.10 -15.13 23.25
CA GLN A 371 -0.71 -16.49 22.88
C GLN A 371 -1.16 -16.83 21.46
N PHE A 372 -0.21 -17.30 20.64
CA PHE A 372 -0.46 -17.79 19.29
C PHE A 372 -0.63 -19.31 19.29
N CYS A 373 -1.85 -19.78 19.04
CA CYS A 373 -2.18 -21.20 18.97
C CYS A 373 -2.30 -21.62 17.49
N PRO A 374 -1.39 -22.45 16.96
CA PRO A 374 -1.43 -22.85 15.56
C PRO A 374 -2.71 -23.63 15.24
N ILE A 375 -3.29 -23.36 14.07
CA ILE A 375 -4.47 -24.05 13.56
C ILE A 375 -4.02 -25.18 12.65
N SER A 376 -4.61 -26.36 12.83
CA SER A 376 -4.26 -27.53 12.02
C SER A 376 -4.65 -27.35 10.55
N PRO A 377 -3.89 -27.93 9.59
CA PRO A 377 -4.25 -27.91 8.17
C PRO A 377 -5.67 -28.42 7.88
N ASP A 378 -6.15 -29.42 8.62
CA ASP A 378 -7.50 -29.96 8.48
C ASP A 378 -8.59 -28.93 8.84
N GLN A 379 -8.37 -28.13 9.89
CA GLN A 379 -9.28 -27.04 10.27
C GLN A 379 -9.23 -25.86 9.29
N LEU A 380 -8.11 -25.67 8.60
CA LEU A 380 -7.95 -24.61 7.59
C LEU A 380 -8.52 -24.97 6.22
N LYS A 381 -8.84 -26.24 5.97
CA LYS A 381 -9.34 -26.71 4.68
C LYS A 381 -10.62 -25.96 4.30
N GLY A 382 -10.58 -25.25 3.17
CA GLY A 382 -11.68 -24.41 2.67
C GLY A 382 -11.68 -22.97 3.16
N TYR A 383 -10.77 -22.60 4.05
CA TYR A 383 -10.61 -21.23 4.60
C TYR A 383 -9.28 -20.57 4.20
N ILE A 384 -8.38 -21.29 3.55
CA ILE A 384 -7.09 -20.80 3.03
C ILE A 384 -7.08 -20.79 1.51
N TRP A 385 -6.52 -19.73 0.92
CA TRP A 385 -6.43 -19.54 -0.54
C TRP A 385 -5.26 -20.30 -1.18
N HIS A 386 -4.33 -20.80 -0.37
CA HIS A 386 -3.20 -21.60 -0.81
C HIS A 386 -2.75 -22.58 0.29
N GLN A 387 -2.21 -23.73 -0.07
CA GLN A 387 -1.81 -24.79 0.89
C GLN A 387 -0.66 -24.39 1.83
N ASP A 388 0.19 -23.45 1.40
CA ASP A 388 1.33 -22.96 2.18
C ASP A 388 0.94 -21.91 3.23
N VAL A 389 -0.34 -21.52 3.28
CA VAL A 389 -0.83 -20.53 4.25
C VAL A 389 -0.92 -21.19 5.61
N GLN A 390 -0.24 -20.59 6.59
CA GLN A 390 -0.30 -20.99 7.99
C GLN A 390 -1.21 -20.03 8.76
N ALA A 391 -1.87 -20.49 9.81
CA ALA A 391 -2.69 -19.62 10.64
C ALA A 391 -2.64 -19.96 12.13
N TRP A 392 -2.89 -18.96 12.97
CA TRP A 392 -2.92 -19.04 14.43
C TRP A 392 -4.19 -18.39 14.97
N ALA A 393 -4.81 -19.03 15.96
CA ALA A 393 -5.77 -18.39 16.85
C ALA A 393 -5.00 -17.62 17.94
N VAL A 394 -5.32 -16.34 18.12
CA VAL A 394 -4.64 -15.42 19.02
C VAL A 394 -5.53 -15.13 20.23
N TRP A 395 -4.95 -15.25 21.41
CA TRP A 395 -5.62 -15.08 22.69
C TRP A 395 -4.85 -14.09 23.56
N GLU A 396 -5.53 -13.43 24.49
CA GLU A 396 -4.85 -12.72 25.58
C GLU A 396 -4.06 -13.69 26.48
N ASP A 397 -3.28 -13.12 27.39
CA ASP A 397 -2.48 -13.87 28.37
C ASP A 397 -3.32 -14.92 29.13
N GLY A 398 -2.74 -16.08 29.40
CA GLY A 398 -3.46 -17.26 29.90
C GLY A 398 -4.16 -18.09 28.82
N GLY A 399 -4.07 -17.69 27.55
CA GLY A 399 -4.37 -18.51 26.38
C GLY A 399 -5.83 -18.91 26.24
N ALA A 400 -6.09 -19.92 25.40
CA ALA A 400 -7.44 -20.44 25.17
C ALA A 400 -8.16 -20.97 26.43
N SER A 401 -7.47 -21.13 27.56
CA SER A 401 -8.05 -21.55 28.84
C SER A 401 -8.59 -20.40 29.70
N LYS A 402 -8.02 -19.20 29.58
CA LYS A 402 -8.28 -18.09 30.52
C LYS A 402 -8.33 -16.71 29.87
N GLY A 403 -7.62 -16.52 28.77
CA GLY A 403 -7.57 -15.26 28.02
C GLY A 403 -8.76 -15.12 27.07
N GLN A 404 -9.12 -13.87 26.78
CA GLN A 404 -10.13 -13.59 25.77
C GLN A 404 -9.60 -13.89 24.36
N PHE A 405 -10.48 -14.34 23.47
CA PHE A 405 -10.13 -14.51 22.07
C PHE A 405 -9.95 -13.15 21.41
N ILE A 406 -8.78 -12.92 20.82
CA ILE A 406 -8.46 -11.66 20.14
C ILE A 406 -8.82 -11.78 18.65
N GLY A 407 -8.43 -12.89 18.02
CA GLY A 407 -8.50 -12.97 16.57
C GLY A 407 -7.69 -14.09 15.93
N TYR A 408 -7.58 -14.05 14.61
CA TYR A 408 -6.75 -14.95 13.82
C TYR A 408 -5.65 -14.19 13.09
N LEU A 409 -4.49 -14.84 12.98
CA LEU A 409 -3.36 -14.39 12.18
C LEU A 409 -3.11 -15.44 11.08
N TYR A 410 -3.13 -15.03 9.83
CA TYR A 410 -2.68 -15.81 8.68
C TYR A 410 -1.28 -15.35 8.27
N MET A 411 -0.45 -16.27 7.81
CA MET A 411 0.84 -15.96 7.19
C MET A 411 0.94 -16.68 5.86
N ASP A 412 1.12 -15.88 4.81
CA ASP A 412 1.39 -16.34 3.46
C ASP A 412 2.75 -15.79 3.03
N LEU A 413 3.83 -16.54 3.31
CA LEU A 413 5.21 -16.03 3.22
C LEU A 413 5.94 -16.44 1.94
N LEU A 414 5.55 -17.57 1.34
CA LEU A 414 6.27 -18.10 0.17
C LEU A 414 5.88 -17.36 -1.10
N SER A 415 6.88 -17.10 -1.96
CA SER A 415 6.66 -16.53 -3.28
C SER A 415 6.00 -17.56 -4.20
N ARG A 416 5.06 -17.11 -5.03
CA ARG A 416 4.48 -17.90 -6.12
C ARG A 416 3.98 -16.97 -7.22
N ASP A 417 3.73 -17.53 -8.39
CA ASP A 417 3.21 -16.77 -9.52
C ASP A 417 1.89 -16.08 -9.18
N ASN A 418 1.73 -14.87 -9.70
CA ASN A 418 0.54 -14.02 -9.54
C ASN A 418 0.19 -13.60 -8.10
N LYS A 419 1.01 -13.95 -7.09
CA LYS A 419 0.93 -13.37 -5.74
C LYS A 419 1.59 -11.99 -5.75
N TYR A 420 1.08 -11.09 -4.91
CA TYR A 420 1.72 -9.82 -4.61
C TYR A 420 3.20 -10.01 -4.25
N LYS A 421 4.08 -9.31 -4.97
CA LYS A 421 5.55 -9.51 -4.90
C LYS A 421 6.23 -8.77 -3.74
N GLY A 422 5.54 -7.84 -3.08
CA GLY A 422 6.06 -7.12 -1.92
C GLY A 422 5.63 -7.75 -0.60
N ASN A 423 6.08 -7.14 0.50
CA ASN A 423 5.57 -7.45 1.83
C ASN A 423 4.37 -6.56 2.12
N GLN A 424 3.28 -7.13 2.63
CA GLN A 424 2.09 -6.40 3.01
C GLN A 424 1.36 -7.11 4.14
N ASN A 425 0.50 -6.37 4.82
CA ASN A 425 -0.49 -6.90 5.75
C ASN A 425 -1.89 -6.52 5.24
N VAL A 426 -2.82 -7.46 5.31
CA VAL A 426 -4.20 -7.29 4.85
C VAL A 426 -5.15 -7.66 5.99
N ASN A 427 -6.04 -6.73 6.35
CA ASN A 427 -7.13 -7.02 7.28
C ASN A 427 -8.20 -7.81 6.53
N LEU A 428 -8.46 -9.05 6.96
CA LEU A 428 -9.54 -9.88 6.40
C LEU A 428 -10.88 -9.51 7.05
N GLN A 429 -10.87 -9.24 8.35
CA GLN A 429 -12.04 -8.85 9.12
C GLN A 429 -11.59 -8.03 10.33
N CYS A 430 -12.12 -6.82 10.49
CA CYS A 430 -11.88 -5.99 11.66
C CYS A 430 -12.70 -6.49 12.87
N VAL A 431 -12.24 -6.14 14.06
CA VAL A 431 -13.07 -6.25 15.28
C VAL A 431 -14.11 -5.17 15.27
N SER A 432 -15.33 -5.54 15.64
CA SER A 432 -16.33 -4.59 16.13
C SER A 432 -16.87 -5.08 17.47
N ALA A 433 -17.11 -4.14 18.39
CA ALA A 433 -17.85 -4.39 19.61
C ALA A 433 -19.31 -3.98 19.38
N SER A 434 -20.24 -4.92 19.53
CA SER A 434 -21.66 -4.62 19.68
C SER A 434 -22.11 -5.19 21.02
N ASP A 435 -22.74 -4.36 21.86
CA ASP A 435 -23.28 -4.76 23.18
C ASP A 435 -22.27 -5.47 24.10
N GLY A 436 -21.02 -5.03 24.10
CA GLY A 436 -19.96 -5.62 24.92
C GLY A 436 -19.47 -7.00 24.45
N LYS A 437 -19.94 -7.51 23.30
CA LYS A 437 -19.40 -8.69 22.63
C LYS A 437 -18.42 -8.27 21.54
N VAL A 438 -17.16 -8.66 21.71
CA VAL A 438 -16.07 -8.45 20.75
C VAL A 438 -16.17 -9.53 19.66
N SER A 439 -16.45 -9.13 18.42
CA SER A 439 -16.19 -9.98 17.24
C SER A 439 -14.68 -9.91 16.95
N GLY A 440 -13.98 -11.03 16.84
CA GLY A 440 -12.50 -11.07 16.82
C GLY A 440 -11.87 -10.55 15.53
N THR A 441 -10.59 -10.14 15.59
CA THR A 441 -9.87 -9.58 14.43
C THR A 441 -9.30 -10.70 13.56
N HIS A 442 -9.25 -10.52 12.24
CA HIS A 442 -8.57 -11.45 11.35
C HIS A 442 -7.58 -10.67 10.48
N PHE A 443 -6.30 -10.99 10.63
CA PHE A 443 -5.19 -10.38 9.89
C PHE A 443 -4.51 -11.42 9.00
N CYS A 444 -4.09 -11.01 7.80
CA CYS A 444 -3.26 -11.78 6.87
C CYS A 444 -1.94 -11.07 6.59
#